data_AF-A0A939ZEL1-F1
#
_entry.id   AF-A0A939ZEL1-F1
#
_cell.length_a   1.000
_cell.length_b   1.000
_cell.length_c   1.000
_cell.angle_alpha   90.00
_cell.angle_beta   90.00
_cell.angle_gamma   90.00
#
_symmetry.space_group_name_H-M   'P 1'
#
loop_
_entity.id
_entity.type
_entity.pdbx_description
1 polymer ?
#
loop_
_entity_poly.entity_id
_entity_poly.type
_entity_poly.pdbx_seq_one_letter_code
_entity_poly.pdbx_strand_id
1 'polypeptide(L)'
;MFLFTTKCPYCKRKIKKEDRACPYCGTRIGDESRIPKLNSSKKTGEIIKKSKDNPRLGLLVQASKSIFVQAVSWLIFFLALMLLAYILF
;
A
#
# COMPACT_ATOMS: atom_id res chain seq x y z
N MET A 1 -23.76 -16.99 23.12
CA MET A 1 -24.05 -16.06 22.01
C MET A 1 -22.77 -15.94 21.17
N PHE A 2 -22.65 -16.68 20.07
CA PHE A 2 -21.42 -16.78 19.29
C PHE A 2 -21.39 -15.73 18.17
N LEU A 3 -20.61 -14.66 18.35
CA LEU A 3 -20.36 -13.67 17.29
C LEU A 3 -19.30 -14.20 16.31
N PHE A 4 -19.73 -14.94 15.28
CA PHE A 4 -18.88 -15.40 14.20
C PHE A 4 -18.62 -14.30 13.16
N THR A 5 -17.81 -13.32 13.54
CA THR A 5 -17.28 -12.30 12.61
C THR A 5 -15.87 -12.68 12.18
N THR A 6 -15.58 -12.62 10.88
CA THR A 6 -14.23 -12.82 10.33
C THR A 6 -13.75 -11.51 9.69
N LYS A 7 -12.44 -11.38 9.45
CA LYS A 7 -11.90 -10.23 8.71
C LYS A 7 -11.82 -10.58 7.23
N CYS A 8 -12.22 -9.67 6.37
CA CYS A 8 -12.01 -9.80 4.94
C CYS A 8 -10.50 -9.84 4.65
N PRO A 9 -9.98 -10.83 3.89
CA PRO A 9 -8.55 -10.93 3.61
C PRO A 9 -8.02 -9.78 2.72
N TYR A 10 -8.90 -9.07 2.02
CA TYR A 10 -8.54 -7.98 1.11
C TYR A 10 -8.57 -6.63 1.81
N CYS A 11 -9.72 -6.23 2.35
CA CYS A 11 -9.91 -4.91 2.95
C CYS A 11 -9.70 -4.90 4.47
N LYS A 12 -9.46 -6.06 5.10
CA LYS A 12 -9.23 -6.23 6.55
C LYS A 12 -10.38 -5.78 7.47
N ARG A 13 -11.52 -5.39 6.89
CA ARG A 13 -12.73 -5.02 7.64
C ARG A 13 -13.41 -6.26 8.20
N LYS A 14 -14.09 -6.08 9.33
CA LYS A 14 -14.91 -7.12 9.95
C LYS A 14 -16.15 -7.35 9.08
N ILE A 15 -16.36 -8.60 8.70
CA ILE A 15 -17.50 -9.08 7.93
C ILE A 15 -18.15 -10.24 8.67
N LYS A 16 -19.41 -10.51 8.38
CA LYS A 16 -20.06 -11.69 8.95
C LYS A 16 -19.60 -12.92 8.18
N LYS A 17 -19.42 -14.05 8.86
CA LYS A 17 -19.00 -15.30 8.18
C LYS A 17 -20.01 -15.80 7.15
N GLU A 18 -21.27 -15.39 7.27
CA GLU A 18 -22.36 -15.72 6.35
C GLU A 18 -22.39 -14.86 5.08
N ASP A 19 -21.62 -13.77 5.03
CA ASP A 19 -21.57 -12.89 3.87
C ASP A 19 -20.81 -13.57 2.72
N ARG A 20 -21.52 -13.85 1.61
CA ARG A 20 -20.91 -14.38 0.37
C ARG A 20 -20.02 -13.38 -0.34
N ALA A 21 -20.13 -12.09 0.00
CA ALA A 21 -19.32 -11.02 -0.56
C ALA A 21 -19.13 -9.92 0.47
N CYS A 22 -17.96 -9.27 0.45
CA CYS A 22 -17.65 -8.19 1.36
C CYS A 22 -18.49 -6.97 0.96
N PRO A 23 -19.34 -6.41 1.84
CA PRO A 23 -20.11 -5.22 1.51
C PRO A 23 -19.24 -3.97 1.33
N TYR A 24 -17.98 -4.00 1.78
CA TYR A 24 -17.09 -2.85 1.73
C TYR A 24 -16.19 -2.82 0.50
N CYS A 25 -15.79 -3.98 -0.02
CA CYS A 25 -14.90 -4.06 -1.19
C CYS A 25 -15.47 -4.88 -2.35
N GLY A 26 -16.65 -5.50 -2.17
CA GLY A 26 -17.30 -6.31 -3.19
C GLY A 26 -16.70 -7.70 -3.41
N THR A 27 -15.63 -8.07 -2.69
CA THR A 27 -14.93 -9.33 -2.92
C THR A 27 -15.74 -10.52 -2.40
N ARG A 28 -15.90 -11.57 -3.21
CA ARG A 28 -16.60 -12.81 -2.80
C ARG A 28 -15.82 -13.58 -1.73
N ILE A 29 -16.52 -14.05 -0.70
CA ILE A 29 -16.01 -14.87 0.40
C ILE A 29 -16.88 -16.13 0.43
N GLY A 30 -16.29 -17.32 0.35
CA GLY A 30 -17.04 -18.56 0.57
C GLY A 30 -17.37 -19.40 -0.67
N ASP A 31 -16.59 -19.34 -1.75
CA ASP A 31 -16.64 -20.37 -2.80
C ASP A 31 -15.86 -21.64 -2.35
N GLU A 32 -16.16 -22.16 -1.16
CA GLU A 32 -15.62 -23.41 -0.60
C GLU A 32 -16.65 -24.54 -0.76
N SER A 33 -17.12 -24.79 -1.98
CA SER A 33 -17.99 -25.95 -2.28
C SER A 33 -17.71 -26.59 -3.64
N ARG A 34 -16.50 -26.40 -4.19
CA ARG A 34 -15.88 -27.29 -5.20
C ARG A 34 -14.37 -27.29 -5.01
N ILE A 35 -13.86 -28.10 -4.07
CA ILE A 35 -12.41 -28.26 -3.87
C ILE A 35 -11.91 -29.40 -4.77
N PRO A 36 -10.85 -29.17 -5.56
CA PRO A 36 -9.73 -30.09 -5.55
C PRO A 36 -8.43 -29.34 -5.21
N LYS A 37 -7.79 -29.81 -4.13
CA LYS A 37 -6.40 -29.55 -3.67
C LYS A 37 -5.57 -28.54 -4.51
N LEU A 38 -5.37 -27.34 -3.99
CA LEU A 38 -4.09 -26.62 -4.23
C LEU A 38 -3.17 -26.90 -3.02
N ASN A 39 -2.41 -27.97 -3.20
CA ASN A 39 -1.22 -28.33 -2.45
C ASN A 39 -0.46 -27.16 -1.80
N SER A 40 -0.29 -27.28 -0.49
CA SER A 40 0.76 -26.59 0.25
C SER A 40 2.13 -27.10 -0.24
N SER A 41 2.75 -26.41 -1.20
CA SER A 41 4.21 -26.34 -1.32
C SER A 41 4.61 -25.22 -2.27
N LYS A 42 5.37 -24.26 -1.73
CA LYS A 42 6.48 -23.55 -2.38
C LYS A 42 6.60 -23.70 -3.92
N LYS A 43 6.50 -22.53 -4.57
CA LYS A 43 7.31 -22.12 -5.74
C LYS A 43 7.03 -22.86 -7.04
N THR A 44 6.39 -22.16 -7.98
CA THR A 44 6.72 -22.03 -9.42
C THR A 44 5.56 -21.24 -10.04
N GLY A 45 5.78 -19.99 -10.44
CA GLY A 45 6.16 -19.68 -11.82
C GLY A 45 4.90 -19.14 -12.52
N GLU A 46 4.75 -17.84 -12.65
CA GLU A 46 5.22 -17.18 -13.88
C GLU A 46 4.36 -17.54 -15.11
N ILE A 47 3.10 -17.09 -15.14
CA ILE A 47 2.39 -16.82 -16.42
C ILE A 47 1.61 -15.50 -16.32
N ILE A 48 2.25 -14.45 -15.77
CA ILE A 48 2.10 -13.06 -16.24
C ILE A 48 3.49 -12.41 -16.14
N LYS A 49 4.49 -13.05 -16.75
CA LYS A 49 5.75 -12.38 -17.15
C LYS A 49 5.81 -12.37 -18.67
N LYS A 50 5.05 -11.47 -19.27
CA LYS A 50 5.41 -10.91 -20.58
C LYS A 50 4.84 -9.50 -20.65
N SER A 51 5.55 -8.55 -20.04
CA SER A 51 5.76 -7.28 -20.71
C SER A 51 6.83 -6.46 -19.99
N LYS A 52 8.07 -6.72 -20.41
CA LYS A 52 9.13 -5.73 -20.62
C LYS A 52 9.80 -5.17 -19.37
N ASP A 53 10.72 -5.96 -18.86
CA ASP A 53 12.15 -5.63 -18.67
C ASP A 53 12.59 -4.44 -19.55
N ASN A 54 12.29 -3.23 -19.08
CA ASN A 54 12.96 -2.00 -19.46
C ASN A 54 13.61 -1.48 -18.17
N PRO A 55 14.92 -1.67 -17.97
CA PRO A 55 15.63 -1.16 -16.79
C PRO A 55 15.69 0.38 -16.71
N ARG A 56 15.09 1.09 -17.67
CA ARG A 56 15.07 2.56 -17.76
C ARG A 56 13.94 3.22 -16.96
N LEU A 57 12.94 2.46 -16.49
CA LEU A 57 11.74 3.03 -15.86
C LEU A 57 11.73 2.96 -14.32
N GLY A 58 12.87 2.67 -13.68
CA GLY A 58 13.01 2.72 -12.22
C GLY A 58 13.53 4.06 -11.69
N LEU A 59 14.15 4.90 -12.54
CA LEU A 59 14.93 6.06 -12.09
C LEU A 59 14.09 7.33 -11.87
N LEU A 60 12.89 7.44 -12.46
CA LEU A 60 12.10 8.68 -12.44
C LEU A 60 11.13 8.78 -11.25
N VAL A 61 10.77 7.66 -10.60
CA VAL A 61 9.84 7.67 -9.46
C VAL A 61 10.53 7.99 -8.13
N GLN A 62 11.86 7.89 -8.06
CA GLN A 62 12.61 8.10 -6.82
C GLN A 62 13.10 9.56 -6.63
N ALA A 63 13.03 10.40 -7.67
CA ALA A 63 13.54 11.77 -7.66
C ALA A 63 12.54 12.82 -7.13
N SER A 64 11.27 12.49 -6.94
CA SER A 64 10.23 13.46 -6.55
C SER A 64 10.16 13.73 -5.04
N LYS A 65 10.75 12.87 -4.20
CA LYS A 65 10.76 13.05 -2.74
C LYS A 65 11.87 13.96 -2.21
N SER A 66 12.92 14.25 -2.97
CA SER A 66 14.08 15.04 -2.51
C SER A 66 13.88 16.56 -2.62
N ILE A 67 13.16 17.01 -3.65
CA ILE A 67 13.00 18.45 -3.94
C ILE A 67 12.15 19.15 -2.88
N PHE A 68 11.09 18.49 -2.40
CA PHE A 68 10.19 19.09 -1.40
C PHE A 68 10.88 19.26 -0.04
N VAL A 69 11.73 18.30 0.35
CA VAL A 69 12.47 18.37 1.63
C VAL A 69 13.52 19.47 1.59
N GLN A 70 14.21 19.67 0.47
CA GLN A 70 15.20 20.73 0.31
C GLN A 70 14.56 22.14 0.35
N ALA A 71 13.43 22.32 -0.33
CA ALA A 71 12.72 23.60 -0.35
C ALA A 71 12.21 24.01 1.05
N VAL A 72 11.59 23.07 1.77
CA VAL A 72 11.10 23.33 3.14
C VAL A 72 12.26 23.60 4.10
N SER A 73 13.38 22.88 3.95
CA SER A 73 14.56 23.06 4.79
C SER A 73 15.21 24.45 4.61
N TRP A 74 15.29 24.96 3.38
CA TRP A 74 15.81 26.31 3.09
C TRP A 74 14.90 27.41 3.62
N LEU A 75 13.58 27.25 3.47
CA LEU A 75 12.60 28.21 3.98
C LEU A 75 12.71 28.38 5.50
N ILE A 76 12.80 27.27 6.23
CA ILE A 76 12.94 27.28 7.69
C ILE A 76 14.27 27.94 8.09
N PHE A 77 15.36 27.61 7.40
CA PHE A 77 16.68 28.20 7.67
C PHE A 77 16.70 29.71 7.46
N PHE A 78 16.12 30.20 6.34
CA PHE A 78 16.03 31.63 6.06
C PHE A 78 15.18 32.38 7.08
N LEU A 79 14.03 31.83 7.47
CA LEU A 79 13.17 32.42 8.50
C LEU A 79 13.91 32.52 9.84
N ALA A 80 14.65 31.49 10.23
CA ALA A 80 15.44 31.51 11.47
C ALA A 80 16.54 32.58 11.43
N LEU A 81 17.24 32.73 10.29
CA LEU A 81 18.32 33.69 10.14
C LEU A 81 17.81 35.14 10.13
N MET A 82 16.66 35.38 9.51
CA MET A 82 15.97 36.68 9.56
C MET A 82 15.51 37.02 10.97
N LEU A 83 14.94 36.05 11.71
CA LEU A 83 14.53 36.26 13.10
C LEU A 83 15.73 36.59 13.99
N LEU A 84 16.86 35.88 13.81
CA LEU A 84 18.09 36.13 14.54
C LEU A 84 18.63 37.54 14.25
N ALA A 85 18.67 37.94 12.98
CA ALA A 85 19.11 39.27 12.58
C ALA A 85 18.20 40.36 13.16
N TYR A 86 16.88 40.15 13.15
CA TYR A 86 15.91 41.06 13.74
C TYR A 86 16.08 41.22 15.26
N ILE A 87 16.47 40.15 15.97
CA ILE A 87 16.73 40.22 17.41
C ILE A 87 18.06 40.94 17.71
N LEU A 88 19.02 40.86 16.78
CA LEU A 88 20.34 41.45 16.95
C LEU A 88 20.41 42.94 16.59
N PHE A 89 19.43 43.44 15.85
CA PHE A 89 19.34 44.81 15.33
C PHE A 89 18.31 45.63 16.12
#